data_AF-A0A1X7FSC4-F1
#
_entry.id   AF-A0A1X7FSC4-F1
#
_cell.length_a   1.000
_cell.length_b   1.000
_cell.length_c   1.000
_cell.angle_alpha   90.00
_cell.angle_beta   90.00
_cell.angle_gamma   90.00
#
_symmetry.space_group_name_H-M   'P 1'
#
loop_
_entity.id
_entity.type
_entity.pdbx_description
1 polymer ?
#
loop_
_entity_poly.entity_id
_entity_poly.type
_entity_poly.pdbx_seq_one_letter_code
_entity_poly.pdbx_strand_id
1 'polypeptide(L)'
;MNVADVIANLKSAQHGSRRLDGQIAQLLGWQLQIVDDPSRPKGKRYLWTVPNEQNDAVVPSYTTNLTAAYELAQKVVPSNVGGFAWKDGAFQAQIGLNTPVATAATPAIAICIAALQHLAVEAD
;
A
#
# COMPACT_ATOMS: atom_id res chain seq x y z
N MET A 1 13.11 3.27 -4.43
CA MET A 1 12.11 2.23 -4.73
C MET A 1 11.06 2.88 -5.59
N ASN A 2 10.71 2.31 -6.74
CA ASN A 2 9.71 2.89 -7.62
C ASN A 2 8.35 2.16 -7.48
N VAL A 3 7.30 2.70 -8.11
CA VAL A 3 5.94 2.14 -8.06
C VAL A 3 5.89 0.70 -8.63
N ALA A 4 6.62 0.43 -9.72
CA ALA A 4 6.64 -0.88 -10.37
C ALA A 4 7.22 -1.98 -9.45
N ASP A 5 8.28 -1.69 -8.70
CA ASP A 5 8.90 -2.61 -7.76
C ASP A 5 7.92 -3.01 -6.64
N VAL A 6 7.17 -2.04 -6.12
CA VAL A 6 6.18 -2.30 -5.05
C VAL A 6 5.00 -3.09 -5.60
N ILE A 7 4.51 -2.78 -6.80
CA ILE A 7 3.47 -3.57 -7.46
C ILE A 7 3.94 -5.03 -7.66
N ALA A 8 5.19 -5.25 -8.10
CA ALA A 8 5.74 -6.59 -8.27
C ALA A 8 5.83 -7.36 -6.93
N ASN A 9 6.25 -6.68 -5.85
CA ASN A 9 6.28 -7.26 -4.51
C ASN A 9 4.88 -7.63 -4.00
N LEU A 10 3.87 -6.78 -4.27
CA LEU A 10 2.48 -7.04 -3.90
C LEU A 10 1.90 -8.22 -4.69
N LYS A 11 2.16 -8.30 -6.00
CA LYS A 11 1.68 -9.38 -6.87
C LYS A 11 2.21 -10.76 -6.47
N SER A 12 3.44 -10.82 -5.95
CA SER A 12 4.05 -12.08 -5.51
C SER A 12 3.66 -12.49 -4.08
N ALA A 13 3.02 -11.60 -3.32
CA ALA A 13 2.68 -11.84 -1.93
C ALA A 13 1.42 -12.70 -1.77
N GLN A 14 1.54 -13.74 -0.94
CA GLN A 14 0.40 -14.59 -0.55
C GLN A 14 -0.39 -14.00 0.63
N HIS A 15 0.23 -13.12 1.41
CA HIS A 15 -0.35 -12.50 2.61
C HIS A 15 0.14 -11.06 2.71
N GLY A 16 -0.67 -10.21 3.36
CA GLY A 16 -0.22 -8.86 3.68
C GLY A 16 0.88 -8.86 4.75
N SER A 17 1.67 -7.79 4.81
CA SER A 17 2.73 -7.65 5.80
C SER A 17 3.10 -6.20 6.07
N ARG A 18 3.62 -5.95 7.27
CA ARG A 18 4.14 -4.62 7.66
C ARG A 18 5.27 -4.11 6.76
N ARG A 19 6.03 -5.03 6.15
CA ARG A 19 7.05 -4.68 5.17
C ARG A 19 6.42 -4.08 3.91
N LEU A 20 5.38 -4.73 3.36
CA LEU A 20 4.65 -4.23 2.20
C LEU A 20 3.94 -2.92 2.52
N ASP A 21 3.32 -2.80 3.70
CA ASP A 21 2.69 -1.56 4.13
C ASP A 21 3.69 -0.39 4.17
N GLY A 22 4.89 -0.64 4.70
CA GLY A 22 5.97 0.35 4.73
C GLY A 22 6.46 0.74 3.33
N GLN A 23 6.53 -0.20 2.39
CA GLN A 23 6.87 0.10 0.98
C GLN A 23 5.83 1.02 0.34
N ILE A 24 4.54 0.77 0.57
CA ILE A 24 3.45 1.65 0.11
C ILE A 24 3.58 3.03 0.76
N ALA A 25 3.78 3.09 2.08
CA ALA A 25 3.93 4.35 2.80
C ALA A 25 5.08 5.21 2.24
N GLN A 26 6.23 4.58 1.93
CA GLN A 26 7.36 5.26 1.30
C GLN A 26 7.03 5.84 -0.08
N LEU A 27 6.22 5.15 -0.89
CA LEU A 27 5.73 5.70 -2.17
C LEU A 27 4.84 6.93 -1.97
N LEU A 28 4.09 6.98 -0.87
CA LEU A 28 3.28 8.14 -0.49
C LEU A 28 4.08 9.26 0.18
N GLY A 29 5.41 9.17 0.17
CA GLY A 29 6.33 10.15 0.75
C GLY A 29 6.57 10.02 2.25
N TRP A 30 6.03 8.99 2.91
CA TRP A 30 6.29 8.80 4.34
C TRP A 30 7.77 8.52 4.57
N GLN A 31 8.31 9.11 5.64
CA GLN A 31 9.70 8.95 6.01
C GLN A 31 9.85 7.92 7.12
N LEU A 32 10.82 7.03 6.97
CA LEU A 32 11.19 6.05 7.98
C LEU A 32 12.48 6.49 8.65
N GLN A 33 12.42 6.74 9.95
CA GLN A 33 13.59 6.93 10.79
C GLN A 33 13.80 5.68 11.65
N ILE A 34 15.02 5.14 11.60
CA ILE A 34 15.42 4.02 12.47
C ILE A 34 16.25 4.62 13.60
N VAL A 35 15.73 4.54 14.82
CA VAL A 35 16.41 5.03 16.02
C VAL A 35 16.85 3.86 16.89
N ASP A 36 17.94 4.06 17.61
CA ASP A 36 18.35 3.13 18.65
C ASP A 36 17.35 3.16 19.81
N ASP A 37 16.93 1.98 20.24
CA ASP A 37 16.01 1.78 21.37
C ASP A 37 16.51 0.59 22.20
N PRO A 38 17.34 0.85 23.23
CA PRO A 38 17.92 -0.18 24.10
C PRO A 38 16.86 -1.01 24.85
N SER A 39 15.62 -0.53 24.93
CA SER A 39 14.52 -1.25 25.59
C SER A 39 13.94 -2.38 24.74
N ARG A 40 14.28 -2.46 23.44
CA ARG A 40 13.77 -3.48 22.51
C ARG A 40 14.77 -4.61 22.27
N PRO A 41 14.30 -5.85 22.01
CA PRO A 41 15.17 -7.01 21.79
C PRO A 41 16.18 -6.86 20.63
N LYS A 42 15.86 -6.04 19.62
CA LYS A 42 16.74 -5.76 18.48
C LYS A 42 17.48 -4.41 18.58
N GLY A 43 17.32 -3.69 19.69
CA GLY A 43 17.95 -2.40 19.92
C GLY A 43 17.49 -1.28 18.97
N LYS A 44 16.45 -1.51 18.16
CA LYS A 44 15.99 -0.57 17.11
C LYS A 44 14.49 -0.33 17.21
N ARG A 45 14.09 0.91 16.98
CA ARG A 45 12.70 1.34 16.83
C ARG A 45 12.53 2.03 15.47
N TYR A 46 11.42 1.71 14.81
CA TYR A 46 11.04 2.30 13.53
C TYR A 46 10.01 3.40 13.81
N LEU A 47 10.38 4.64 13.49
CA LEU A 47 9.52 5.81 13.58
C LEU A 47 9.13 6.20 12.16
N TRP A 48 7.84 6.46 11.95
CA TRP A 48 7.29 6.84 10.66
C TRP A 48 6.70 8.23 10.75
N THR A 49 7.06 9.10 9.82
CA THR A 49 6.55 10.47 9.77
C THR A 49 5.76 10.68 8.49
N VAL A 50 4.56 11.24 8.62
CA VAL A 50 3.68 11.57 7.49
C VAL A 50 4.16 12.88 6.85
N PRO A 51 4.15 13.01 5.51
CA PRO A 51 4.47 14.29 4.88
C PRO A 51 3.63 15.43 5.46
N ASN A 52 4.29 16.55 5.79
CA ASN A 52 3.67 17.75 6.36
C ASN A 52 3.10 17.60 7.78
N GLU A 53 3.33 16.48 8.45
CA GLU A 53 3.03 16.31 9.87
C GLU A 53 4.33 16.20 10.67
N GLN A 54 4.38 16.83 11.85
CA GLN A 54 5.57 16.78 12.72
C GLN A 54 5.58 15.58 13.67
N ASN A 55 4.50 14.80 13.70
CA ASN A 55 4.33 13.71 14.67
C ASN A 55 4.61 12.35 14.04
N ASP A 56 5.20 11.47 14.85
CA ASP A 56 5.31 10.06 14.54
C ASP A 56 3.91 9.44 14.42
N ALA A 57 3.71 8.65 13.36
CA ALA A 57 2.49 7.93 13.08
C ALA A 57 2.74 6.43 12.94
N VAL A 58 1.67 5.65 13.02
CA VAL A 58 1.70 4.23 12.68
C VAL A 58 1.25 4.10 11.23
N VAL A 59 2.10 3.50 10.38
CA VAL A 59 1.71 3.17 9.00
C VAL A 59 0.44 2.30 9.03
N PRO A 60 -0.63 2.66 8.32
CA PRO A 60 -1.84 1.83 8.26
C PRO A 60 -1.54 0.43 7.73
N SER A 61 -2.36 -0.55 8.12
CA SER A 61 -2.20 -1.94 7.71
C SER A 61 -2.76 -2.19 6.30
N TYR A 62 -2.28 -1.44 5.30
CA TYR A 62 -2.82 -1.40 3.93
C TYR A 62 -3.05 -2.80 3.33
N THR A 63 -2.13 -3.72 3.51
CA THR A 63 -2.16 -5.04 2.86
C THR A 63 -2.93 -6.11 3.62
N THR A 64 -3.41 -5.82 4.83
CA THR A 64 -4.16 -6.79 5.67
C THR A 64 -5.52 -6.29 6.15
N ASN A 65 -5.75 -4.98 6.13
CA ASN A 65 -7.00 -4.36 6.55
C ASN A 65 -7.71 -3.75 5.33
N LEU A 66 -8.94 -4.21 5.05
CA LEU A 66 -9.70 -3.80 3.88
C LEU A 66 -10.06 -2.30 3.91
N THR A 67 -10.40 -1.77 5.10
CA THR A 67 -10.70 -0.35 5.28
C THR A 67 -9.47 0.51 5.00
N ALA A 68 -8.30 0.13 5.52
CA ALA A 68 -7.04 0.84 5.24
C ALA A 68 -6.67 0.79 3.75
N ALA A 69 -6.90 -0.33 3.07
CA ALA A 69 -6.71 -0.44 1.62
C ALA A 69 -7.66 0.48 0.84
N TYR A 70 -8.92 0.55 1.27
CA TYR A 70 -9.91 1.47 0.69
C TYR A 70 -9.52 2.94 0.93
N GLU A 71 -9.12 3.31 2.14
CA GLU A 71 -8.66 4.67 2.46
C GLU A 71 -7.42 5.05 1.65
N LEU A 72 -6.49 4.12 1.45
CA LEU A 72 -5.36 4.30 0.54
C LEU A 72 -5.84 4.62 -0.88
N ALA A 73 -6.77 3.83 -1.43
CA ALA A 73 -7.32 4.07 -2.75
C ALA A 73 -7.98 5.45 -2.85
N GLN A 74 -8.79 5.84 -1.86
CA GLN A 74 -9.42 7.17 -1.83
C GLN A 74 -8.41 8.32 -1.73
N LYS A 75 -7.28 8.10 -1.06
CA LYS A 75 -6.19 9.08 -0.96
C LYS A 75 -5.43 9.23 -2.29
N VAL A 76 -5.18 8.12 -2.97
CA VAL A 76 -4.39 8.07 -4.20
C VAL A 76 -5.19 8.53 -5.41
N VAL A 77 -6.45 8.11 -5.49
CA VAL A 77 -7.35 8.36 -6.62
C VAL A 77 -8.68 8.89 -6.10
N PRO A 78 -8.72 10.15 -5.65
CA PRO A 78 -9.96 10.74 -5.15
C PRO A 78 -11.01 10.76 -6.26
N SER A 79 -12.27 10.56 -5.87
CA SER A 79 -13.45 10.65 -6.76
C SER A 79 -13.56 9.59 -7.86
N ASN A 80 -12.63 8.63 -7.95
CA ASN A 80 -12.77 7.51 -8.86
C ASN A 80 -13.70 6.43 -8.30
N VAL A 81 -14.44 5.80 -9.20
CA VAL A 81 -15.23 4.60 -8.89
C VAL A 81 -14.35 3.38 -9.06
N GLY A 82 -14.50 2.40 -8.18
CA GLY A 82 -13.76 1.15 -8.26
C GLY A 82 -14.50 0.03 -7.54
N GLY A 83 -13.99 -1.18 -7.72
CA GLY A 83 -14.54 -2.36 -7.08
C GLY A 83 -13.51 -3.47 -6.97
N PHE A 84 -13.82 -4.46 -6.14
CA PHE A 84 -13.09 -5.71 -6.09
C PHE A 84 -14.07 -6.88 -6.12
N ALA A 85 -13.61 -8.02 -6.64
CA ALA A 85 -14.38 -9.24 -6.71
C ALA A 85 -13.48 -10.44 -6.44
N TRP A 86 -14.08 -11.52 -5.94
CA TRP A 86 -13.46 -12.83 -5.98
C TRP A 86 -13.76 -13.46 -7.33
N LYS A 87 -12.71 -13.85 -8.07
CA LYS A 87 -12.86 -14.50 -9.37
C LYS A 87 -11.73 -15.49 -9.60
N ASP A 88 -12.06 -16.69 -10.11
CA ASP A 88 -11.10 -17.70 -10.53
C ASP A 88 -10.05 -18.07 -9.45
N GLY A 89 -10.49 -18.15 -8.18
CA GLY A 89 -9.61 -18.49 -7.06
C GLY A 89 -8.69 -17.36 -6.59
N ALA A 90 -8.82 -16.14 -7.13
CA ALA A 90 -8.05 -14.97 -6.74
C ALA A 90 -8.96 -13.77 -6.46
N PHE A 91 -8.37 -12.69 -5.95
CA PHE A 91 -9.04 -11.40 -5.81
C PHE A 91 -8.62 -10.49 -6.94
N GLN A 92 -9.61 -9.87 -7.57
CA GLN A 92 -9.43 -8.87 -8.61
C GLN A 92 -9.92 -7.51 -8.13
N ALA A 93 -9.21 -6.45 -8.47
CA ALA A 93 -9.63 -5.07 -8.19
C ALA A 93 -9.35 -4.16 -9.37
N GLN A 94 -10.19 -3.15 -9.55
CA GLN A 94 -10.01 -2.11 -10.57
C GLN A 94 -10.51 -0.79 -10.01
N ILE A 95 -9.77 0.29 -10.25
CA ILE A 95 -10.13 1.65 -9.82
C ILE A 95 -9.95 2.60 -10.99
N GLY A 96 -10.97 3.40 -11.27
CA GLY A 96 -10.98 4.32 -12.41
C GLY A 96 -11.28 3.64 -13.74
N LEU A 97 -11.48 4.45 -14.77
CA LEU A 97 -11.71 4.00 -16.14
C LEU A 97 -10.36 3.70 -16.81
N ASN A 98 -10.29 2.66 -17.64
CA ASN A 98 -9.12 2.27 -18.43
C ASN A 98 -7.86 1.87 -17.62
N THR A 99 -7.99 1.55 -16.33
CA THR A 99 -6.88 0.97 -15.56
C THR A 99 -6.85 -0.55 -15.70
N PRO A 100 -5.66 -1.18 -15.67
CA PRO A 100 -5.58 -2.64 -15.66
C PRO A 100 -6.25 -3.25 -14.43
N VAL A 101 -6.87 -4.42 -14.59
CA VAL A 101 -7.37 -5.20 -13.45
C VAL A 101 -6.17 -5.73 -12.65
N ALA A 102 -6.09 -5.35 -11.38
CA ALA A 102 -5.16 -5.93 -10.42
C ALA A 102 -5.64 -7.32 -10.01
N THR A 103 -4.72 -8.27 -9.86
CA THR A 103 -5.01 -9.61 -9.31
C THR A 103 -4.04 -9.92 -8.17
N ALA A 104 -4.54 -10.46 -7.06
CA ALA A 104 -3.72 -10.83 -5.90
C ALA A 104 -4.35 -11.96 -5.06
N ALA A 105 -3.57 -12.47 -4.11
CA ALA A 105 -3.99 -13.52 -3.17
C ALA A 105 -5.01 -13.03 -2.12
N THR A 106 -5.12 -11.72 -1.87
CA THR A 106 -6.06 -11.12 -0.91
C THR A 106 -6.72 -9.86 -1.48
N PRO A 107 -7.92 -9.48 -1.01
CA PRO A 107 -8.62 -8.31 -1.56
C PRO A 107 -7.90 -7.01 -1.20
N ALA A 108 -7.32 -6.92 0.00
CA ALA A 108 -6.56 -5.74 0.42
C ALA A 108 -5.33 -5.50 -0.48
N ILE A 109 -4.61 -6.56 -0.84
CA ILE A 109 -3.47 -6.46 -1.77
C ILE A 109 -3.95 -6.08 -3.17
N ALA A 110 -5.03 -6.68 -3.66
CA ALA A 110 -5.57 -6.35 -4.98
C ALA A 110 -5.94 -4.86 -5.08
N ILE A 111 -6.61 -4.31 -4.06
CA ILE A 111 -6.96 -2.88 -3.99
C ILE A 111 -5.71 -2.00 -3.94
N CYS A 112 -4.70 -2.36 -3.14
CA CYS A 112 -3.43 -1.61 -3.10
C CYS A 112 -2.76 -1.59 -4.48
N ILE A 113 -2.71 -2.72 -5.20
CA ILE A 113 -2.13 -2.77 -6.55
C ILE A 113 -2.94 -1.88 -7.50
N ALA A 114 -4.27 -1.97 -7.50
CA ALA A 114 -5.12 -1.18 -8.37
C ALA A 114 -4.93 0.33 -8.14
N ALA A 115 -4.80 0.75 -6.88
CA ALA A 115 -4.54 2.15 -6.54
C ALA A 115 -3.17 2.61 -7.06
N LEU A 116 -2.13 1.81 -6.84
CA LEU A 116 -0.77 2.13 -7.28
C LEU A 116 -0.61 2.10 -8.82
N GLN A 117 -1.37 1.26 -9.52
CA GLN A 117 -1.39 1.26 -10.98
C GLN A 117 -1.86 2.61 -11.54
N HIS A 118 -2.75 3.31 -10.84
CA HIS A 118 -3.18 4.64 -11.26
C HIS A 118 -2.06 5.68 -11.10
N LEU A 119 -1.28 5.62 -10.02
CA LEU A 119 -0.09 6.48 -9.86
C LEU A 119 0.94 6.27 -10.96
N ALA A 120 1.07 5.04 -11.47
CA ALA A 120 2.00 4.74 -12.55
C ALA A 120 1.57 5.31 -13.90
N VAL A 121 0.26 5.49 -14.12
CA VAL A 121 -0.30 6.02 -15.38
C VAL A 121 -0.26 7.56 -15.42
N GLU A 122 -0.36 8.24 -14.28
CA GLU A 122 -0.28 9.71 -14.20
C GLU A 122 1.16 10.27 -14.22
N ALA A 123 2.18 9.40 -14.10
CA ALA A 123 3.58 9.81 -14.06
C ALA A 123 4.26 9.85 -15.45
N ASP A 124 3.53 9.45 -16.50
CA ASP A 124 3.92 9.53 -17.93
C ASP A 124 3.18 10.69 -18.63
#